data_AF-A0A1L3MSW7-F1
#
_entry.id   AF-A0A1L3MSW7-F1
#
_cell.length_a   1.000
_cell.length_b   1.000
_cell.length_c   1.000
_cell.angle_alpha   90.00
_cell.angle_beta   90.00
_cell.angle_gamma   90.00
#
_symmetry.space_group_name_H-M   'P 1'
#
loop_
_entity.id
_entity.type
_entity.pdbx_description
1 polymer ?
#
loop_
_entity_poly.entity_id
_entity_poly.type
_entity_poly.pdbx_seq_one_letter_code
_entity_poly.pdbx_strand_id
1 'polypeptide(L)'
;MQYNKSTFYQFIPFIFPILALVIIFTGLTESYTIPLFVIILLLGFVYSFLAFFSKKGLIGSIINMYVTALLMFGSAIFYLVAVTSSV
;
A
#
# COMPACT_ATOMS: atom_id res chain seq x y z
N MET A 1 1.42 31.76 4.45
CA MET A 1 1.87 30.36 4.65
C MET A 1 2.21 29.78 3.29
N GLN A 2 3.49 29.84 2.88
CA GLN A 2 3.93 29.19 1.64
C GLN A 2 3.91 27.68 1.88
N TYR A 3 2.90 27.00 1.34
CA TYR A 3 2.85 25.55 1.32
C TYR A 3 4.06 25.07 0.52
N ASN A 4 5.05 24.52 1.23
CA ASN A 4 6.28 24.03 0.66
C ASN A 4 5.92 22.86 -0.27
N LYS A 5 5.84 23.12 -1.59
CA LYS A 5 5.41 22.14 -2.62
C LYS A 5 6.09 20.78 -2.44
N SER A 6 7.34 20.76 -1.96
CA SER A 6 8.12 19.55 -1.67
C SER A 6 7.44 18.61 -0.67
N THR A 7 6.80 19.13 0.38
CA THR A 7 6.17 18.33 1.43
C THR A 7 4.93 17.61 0.93
N PHE A 8 4.12 18.24 0.09
CA PHE A 8 2.90 17.63 -0.45
C PHE A 8 3.20 16.38 -1.31
N TYR A 9 4.25 16.43 -2.13
CA TYR A 9 4.66 15.28 -2.95
C TYR A 9 5.16 14.09 -2.13
N GLN A 10 5.54 14.28 -0.86
CA GLN A 10 5.93 13.17 0.02
C GLN A 10 4.73 12.38 0.54
N PHE A 11 3.53 12.96 0.55
CA PHE A 11 2.32 12.30 1.06
C PHE A 11 1.55 11.50 0.00
N ILE A 12 1.71 11.83 -1.28
CA ILE A 12 1.00 11.16 -2.38
C ILE A 12 1.18 9.62 -2.36
N PRO A 13 2.39 9.07 -2.14
CA PRO A 13 2.58 7.62 -2.07
C PRO A 13 1.73 6.95 -0.98
N PHE A 14 1.46 7.63 0.14
CA PHE A 14 0.73 7.05 1.27
C PHE A 14 -0.77 6.88 1.02
N ILE A 15 -1.32 7.51 -0.02
CA ILE A 15 -2.73 7.35 -0.37
C ILE A 15 -3.04 5.89 -0.72
N PHE A 16 -2.11 5.18 -1.36
CA PHE A 16 -2.30 3.79 -1.77
C PHE A 16 -2.46 2.81 -0.60
N PRO A 17 -1.55 2.72 0.39
CA PRO A 17 -1.74 1.83 1.54
C PRO A 17 -2.94 2.24 2.39
N ILE A 18 -3.24 3.55 2.50
CA ILE A 18 -4.45 4.00 3.21
C ILE A 18 -5.71 3.49 2.50
N LEU A 19 -5.80 3.64 1.17
CA LEU A 19 -6.93 3.11 0.40
C LEU A 19 -7.02 1.59 0.50
N ALA A 20 -5.89 0.88 0.42
CA ALA A 20 -5.86 -0.56 0.58
C ALA A 20 -6.40 -0.98 1.95
N LEU A 21 -5.99 -0.30 3.03
CA LEU A 21 -6.52 -0.54 4.37
C LEU A 21 -8.02 -0.23 4.46
N VAL A 22 -8.48 0.89 3.91
CA VAL A 22 -9.92 1.22 3.90
C VAL A 22 -10.70 0.10 3.23
N ILE A 23 -10.27 -0.34 2.05
CA ILE A 23 -10.95 -1.39 1.29
C ILE A 23 -10.96 -2.72 2.04
N ILE A 24 -9.83 -3.10 2.66
CA ILE A 24 -9.80 -4.36 3.39
C ILE A 24 -10.72 -4.32 4.62
N PHE A 25 -10.84 -3.18 5.31
CA PHE A 25 -11.73 -3.03 6.47
C PHE A 25 -13.21 -2.89 6.08
N THR A 26 -13.54 -2.24 4.96
CA THR A 26 -14.93 -2.07 4.52
C THR A 26 -15.45 -3.28 3.75
N GLY A 27 -14.59 -4.03 3.08
CA GLY A 27 -14.95 -5.13 2.19
C GLY A 27 -14.68 -6.53 2.77
N LEU A 28 -14.47 -6.67 4.09
CA LEU A 28 -14.11 -7.95 4.75
C LEU A 28 -15.00 -9.15 4.38
N THR A 29 -16.22 -8.90 3.89
CA THR A 29 -17.22 -9.93 3.55
C THR A 29 -17.31 -10.28 2.07
N GLU A 30 -16.62 -9.56 1.18
CA GLU A 30 -16.78 -9.72 -0.27
C GLU A 30 -15.57 -10.41 -0.92
N SER A 31 -15.82 -11.44 -1.75
CA SER A 31 -14.76 -12.29 -2.33
C SER A 31 -13.78 -11.53 -3.24
N TYR A 32 -14.16 -10.37 -3.78
CA TYR A 32 -13.31 -9.56 -4.65
C TYR A 32 -12.43 -8.56 -3.89
N THR A 33 -12.63 -8.38 -2.58
CA THR A 33 -11.89 -7.41 -1.76
C THR A 33 -10.40 -7.73 -1.69
N ILE A 34 -10.04 -9.02 -1.56
CA ILE A 34 -8.64 -9.45 -1.48
C ILE A 34 -7.88 -9.19 -2.79
N PRO A 35 -8.38 -9.62 -3.98
CA PRO A 35 -7.76 -9.24 -5.25
C PRO A 35 -7.58 -7.72 -5.41
N LEU A 36 -8.60 -6.94 -5.06
CA LEU A 36 -8.60 -5.50 -5.22
C LEU A 36 -7.61 -4.81 -4.26
N PHE A 37 -7.51 -5.30 -3.03
CA PHE A 37 -6.47 -4.91 -2.06
C PHE A 37 -5.06 -5.11 -2.62
N VAL A 38 -4.78 -6.29 -3.16
CA VAL A 38 -3.45 -6.61 -3.74
C VAL A 38 -3.15 -5.71 -4.95
N ILE A 39 -4.12 -5.48 -5.82
CA ILE A 39 -3.97 -4.60 -6.99
C ILE A 39 -3.59 -3.18 -6.56
N ILE A 40 -4.27 -2.62 -5.55
CA ILE A 40 -4.00 -1.26 -5.07
C ILE A 40 -2.61 -1.16 -4.44
N LEU A 41 -2.20 -2.16 -3.67
CA LEU A 41 -0.84 -2.22 -3.13
C LEU A 41 0.21 -2.30 -4.24
N LEU A 42 -0.02 -3.09 -5.29
CA LEU A 42 0.89 -3.16 -6.44
C LEU A 42 0.98 -1.81 -7.17
N LEU A 43 -0.14 -1.11 -7.37
CA LEU A 43 -0.15 0.24 -7.97
C LEU A 43 0.64 1.23 -7.11
N GLY A 44 0.47 1.19 -5.78
CA GLY A 44 1.23 2.03 -4.85
C GLY A 44 2.72 1.73 -4.84
N PHE A 45 3.09 0.46 -4.95
CA PHE A 45 4.48 0.04 -5.08
C PHE A 45 5.10 0.58 -6.38
N VAL A 46 4.44 0.37 -7.53
CA VAL A 46 4.93 0.84 -8.84
C VAL A 46 5.06 2.37 -8.85
N TYR A 47 4.06 3.09 -8.33
CA TYR A 47 4.13 4.54 -8.21
C TYR A 47 5.34 5.00 -7.40
N SER A 48 5.57 4.37 -6.25
CA SER A 48 6.68 4.72 -5.35
C SER A 48 8.03 4.38 -5.96
N PHE A 49 8.10 3.25 -6.68
CA PHE A 49 9.29 2.84 -7.41
C PHE A 49 9.64 3.88 -8.49
N LEU A 50 8.68 4.32 -9.29
CA LEU A 50 8.88 5.36 -10.31
C LEU A 50 9.24 6.74 -9.70
N ALA A 51 8.60 7.09 -8.57
CA ALA A 51 8.88 8.33 -7.86
C ALA A 51 10.29 8.35 -7.23
N PHE A 52 10.77 7.18 -6.77
CA PHE A 52 12.14 6.99 -6.31
C PHE A 52 13.17 7.28 -7.42
N PHE A 53 12.99 6.73 -8.63
CA PHE A 53 13.87 7.06 -9.77
C PHE A 53 13.81 8.53 -10.18
N SER A 54 12.64 9.15 -10.07
CA SER A 54 12.43 10.55 -10.41
C SER A 54 12.99 11.54 -9.38
N LYS A 55 13.54 11.04 -8.25
CA LYS A 55 13.99 11.83 -7.08
C LYS A 55 12.94 12.78 -6.49
N LYS A 56 11.66 12.61 -6.85
CA LYS A 56 10.54 13.42 -6.36
C LYS A 56 9.90 12.70 -5.18
N GLY A 57 9.85 13.34 -4.01
CA GLY A 57 9.23 12.71 -2.82
C GLY A 57 9.94 11.43 -2.38
N LEU A 58 11.27 11.40 -2.47
CA LEU A 58 12.11 10.22 -2.28
C LEU A 58 11.89 9.53 -0.92
N ILE A 59 11.80 10.31 0.16
CA ILE A 59 11.51 9.78 1.51
C ILE A 59 10.14 9.12 1.56
N GLY A 60 9.09 9.79 1.08
CA GLY A 60 7.73 9.25 1.07
C GLY A 60 7.60 7.98 0.22
N SER A 61 8.33 7.92 -0.90
CA SER A 61 8.36 6.75 -1.77
C SER A 61 9.04 5.55 -1.11
N ILE A 62 10.17 5.77 -0.41
CA ILE A 62 10.86 4.72 0.35
C ILE A 62 9.95 4.18 1.45
N ILE A 63 9.35 5.06 2.25
CA ILE A 63 8.46 4.65 3.34
C ILE A 63 7.27 3.87 2.77
N ASN A 64 6.66 4.33 1.68
CA ASN A 64 5.53 3.64 1.08
C ASN A 64 5.90 2.25 0.54
N MET A 65 7.10 2.10 -0.05
CA MET A 65 7.59 0.77 -0.45
C MET A 65 7.72 -0.17 0.76
N TYR A 66 8.25 0.29 1.89
CA TYR A 66 8.34 -0.51 3.11
C TYR A 66 6.97 -0.88 3.67
N VAL A 67 6.06 0.09 3.78
CA VAL A 67 4.69 -0.15 4.27
C VAL A 67 3.96 -1.14 3.37
N THR A 68 4.09 -0.98 2.05
CA THR A 68 3.48 -1.89 1.07
C THR A 68 4.03 -3.31 1.21
N ALA A 69 5.35 -3.46 1.35
CA ALA A 69 5.99 -4.76 1.58
C ALA A 69 5.51 -5.42 2.88
N LEU A 70 5.40 -4.65 3.97
CA LEU A 70 4.85 -5.14 5.25
C LEU A 70 3.40 -5.60 5.12
N LEU A 71 2.56 -4.83 4.43
CA LEU A 71 1.15 -5.18 4.22
C LEU A 71 1.00 -6.44 3.37
N MET A 72 1.76 -6.55 2.27
CA MET A 72 1.78 -7.75 1.44
C MET A 72 2.26 -8.97 2.23
N PHE A 73 3.37 -8.85 2.96
CA PHE A 73 3.91 -9.94 3.76
C PHE A 73 2.95 -10.38 4.88
N GLY A 74 2.39 -9.42 5.62
CA GLY A 74 1.38 -9.68 6.63
C GLY A 74 0.16 -10.40 6.05
N SER A 75 -0.36 -9.94 4.91
CA SER A 75 -1.50 -10.58 4.24
C SER A 75 -1.20 -12.01 3.79
N ALA A 76 0.02 -12.30 3.32
CA ALA A 76 0.44 -13.64 2.95
C ALA A 76 0.51 -14.57 4.17
N ILE A 77 1.03 -14.10 5.31
CA ILE A 77 1.04 -14.85 6.56
C ILE A 77 -0.40 -15.16 7.00
N PHE A 78 -1.28 -14.14 7.05
CA PHE A 78 -2.67 -14.34 7.43
C PHE A 78 -3.38 -15.35 6.53
N TYR A 79 -3.14 -15.28 5.22
CA TYR A 79 -3.69 -16.24 4.26
C TYR A 79 -3.19 -17.66 4.54
N LEU A 80 -1.88 -17.86 4.73
CA LEU A 80 -1.31 -19.16 5.05
C LEU A 80 -1.89 -19.72 6.36
N VAL A 81 -1.99 -18.91 7.41
CA VAL A 81 -2.60 -19.31 8.68
C VAL A 81 -4.05 -19.72 8.49
N ALA A 82 -4.85 -18.95 7.75
CA ALA A 82 -6.25 -19.26 7.49
C ALA A 82 -6.44 -20.56 6.69
N VAL A 83 -5.59 -20.81 5.70
CA VAL A 83 -5.60 -22.08 4.95
C VAL A 83 -5.19 -23.25 5.85
N THR A 84 -4.18 -23.08 6.70
CA THR A 84 -3.74 -24.17 7.60
C THR A 84 -4.70 -24.46 8.75
N SER A 85 -5.50 -23.47 9.19
CA SER A 85 -6.48 -23.64 10.28
C SER A 85 -7.88 -24.04 9.79
N SER A 86 -8.10 -24.08 8.47
CA SER A 86 -9.30 -24.64 7.84
C SER A 86 -9.13 -26.11 7.41
N VAL A 87 -7.97 -26.71 7.69
CA VAL A 87 -7.66 -28.15 7.61
C VAL A 87 -7.64 -28.73 9.01
#